data_AF-A0A9D8MZC6-F1
#
_entry.id   AF-A0A9D8MZC6-F1
#
_cell.length_a   1.000
_cell.length_b   1.000
_cell.length_c   1.000
_cell.angle_alpha   90.00
_cell.angle_beta   90.00
_cell.angle_gamma   90.00
#
_symmetry.space_group_name_H-M   'P 1'
#
loop_
_entity.id
_entity.type
_entity.pdbx_description
1 polymer ?
#
loop_
_entity_poly.entity_id
_entity_poly.type
_entity_poly.pdbx_seq_one_letter_code
_entity_poly.pdbx_strand_id
1 'polypeptide(L)'
;MELYPQLILDALATVRYPGTGKNIVEMKMVEDDIRIAGLSVSFTLIFDKPTDPFMRSVVKAAEAAIHAYACKDAEVEIKTKTLQAPRPDLPELLPGVSNIIAVSSGKGGVGKSTVAVNLAVALARLGMRVGLLDCDIFGPSVPKMMQMEGECPYSENIDGRDLIVPVERYGVKVLSIGFFVN
;
A
#
# COMPACT_ATOMS: atom_id res chain seq x y z
N MET A 1 5.30 -36.66 25.43
CA MET A 1 5.11 -35.28 25.93
C MET A 1 3.76 -34.85 25.39
N GLU A 2 2.81 -34.51 26.25
CA GLU A 2 1.44 -34.19 25.82
C GLU A 2 1.37 -32.69 25.54
N LEU A 3 0.87 -32.30 24.37
CA LEU A 3 0.67 -30.89 24.01
C LEU A 3 -0.60 -30.39 24.70
N TYR A 4 -0.53 -29.23 25.33
CA TYR A 4 -1.68 -28.56 25.96
C TYR A 4 -1.65 -27.05 25.67
N PRO A 5 -2.82 -26.37 25.69
CA PRO A 5 -2.93 -24.99 25.21
C PRO A 5 -1.99 -23.99 25.91
N GLN A 6 -1.79 -24.13 27.22
CA GLN A 6 -0.90 -23.24 27.97
C GLN A 6 0.56 -23.37 27.51
N LEU A 7 1.03 -24.57 27.17
CA LEU A 7 2.38 -24.77 26.62
C LEU A 7 2.58 -24.04 25.30
N ILE A 8 1.55 -24.03 24.44
CA ILE A 8 1.57 -23.30 23.17
C ILE A 8 1.60 -21.80 23.43
N LEU A 9 0.79 -21.29 24.36
CA LEU A 9 0.79 -19.88 24.74
C LEU A 9 2.15 -19.44 25.29
N ASP A 10 2.78 -20.25 26.15
CA ASP A 10 4.09 -19.96 26.73
C ASP A 10 5.19 -19.93 25.65
N ALA A 11 5.13 -20.85 24.68
CA ALA A 11 6.02 -20.85 23.52
C ALA A 11 5.81 -19.60 22.65
N LEU A 12 4.56 -19.23 22.36
CA LEU A 12 4.23 -18.04 21.58
C LEU A 12 4.62 -16.74 22.31
N ALA A 13 4.64 -16.73 23.64
CA ALA A 13 5.08 -15.59 24.44
C ALA A 13 6.57 -15.25 24.26
N THR A 14 7.39 -16.15 23.71
CA THR A 14 8.79 -15.86 23.38
C THR A 14 8.93 -15.05 22.08
N VAL A 15 7.90 -15.01 21.24
CA VAL A 15 7.92 -14.31 19.95
C VAL A 15 7.63 -12.83 20.16
N ARG A 16 8.59 -11.99 19.76
CA ARG A 16 8.47 -10.52 19.84
C ARG A 16 8.05 -9.93 18.51
N TYR A 17 7.08 -9.04 18.53
CA TYR A 17 6.68 -8.28 17.36
C TYR A 17 7.73 -7.20 17.05
N PRO A 18 8.35 -7.16 15.85
CA PRO A 18 9.47 -6.27 15.55
C PRO A 18 9.16 -4.77 15.69
N GLY A 19 7.92 -4.35 15.43
CA GLY A 19 7.55 -2.93 15.48
C GLY A 19 7.41 -2.35 16.89
N THR A 20 7.17 -3.18 17.91
CA THR A 20 6.89 -2.72 19.28
C THR A 20 7.81 -3.36 20.32
N GLY A 21 8.48 -4.46 19.98
CA GLY A 21 9.31 -5.25 20.88
C GLY A 21 8.53 -6.07 21.93
N LYS A 22 7.19 -5.90 22.00
CA LYS A 22 6.32 -6.65 22.90
C LYS A 22 6.05 -8.06 22.37
N ASN A 23 5.70 -8.98 23.26
CA ASN A 23 5.37 -10.33 22.81
C ASN A 23 3.98 -10.38 22.14
N ILE A 24 3.78 -11.35 21.26
CA ILE A 24 2.54 -11.47 20.47
C ILE A 24 1.32 -11.86 21.32
N VAL A 25 1.52 -12.48 22.49
CA VAL A 25 0.45 -12.90 23.41
C VAL A 25 -0.10 -11.71 24.21
N GLU A 26 0.77 -10.88 24.80
CA GLU A 26 0.41 -9.62 25.48
C GLU A 26 -0.24 -8.63 24.51
N MET A 27 0.20 -8.64 23.25
CA MET A 27 -0.40 -7.85 22.18
C MET A 27 -1.75 -8.39 21.71
N LYS A 28 -2.24 -9.51 22.28
CA LYS A 28 -3.48 -10.18 21.89
C LYS A 28 -3.53 -10.50 20.39
N MET A 29 -2.38 -10.79 19.80
CA MET A 29 -2.26 -11.19 18.40
C MET A 29 -2.57 -12.68 18.21
N VAL A 30 -2.60 -13.48 19.27
CA VAL A 30 -3.01 -14.89 19.19
C VAL A 30 -4.52 -14.95 19.47
N GLU A 31 -5.28 -15.46 18.51
CA GLU A 31 -6.73 -15.68 18.69
C GLU A 31 -6.96 -16.84 19.67
N ASP A 32 -8.09 -16.79 20.40
CA ASP A 32 -8.49 -17.84 21.34
C ASP A 32 -9.10 -19.04 20.60
N ASP A 33 -8.34 -19.62 19.67
CA ASP A 33 -8.77 -20.70 18.78
C ASP A 33 -7.73 -21.82 18.64
N ILE A 34 -6.81 -21.92 19.60
CA ILE A 34 -5.76 -22.96 19.61
C ILE A 34 -6.41 -24.35 19.66
N ARG A 35 -6.16 -25.15 18.62
CA ARG A 35 -6.58 -26.56 18.54
C ARG A 35 -5.36 -27.46 18.52
N ILE A 36 -5.44 -28.53 19.31
CA ILE A 36 -4.39 -29.53 19.44
C ILE A 36 -5.01 -30.89 19.12
N ALA A 37 -4.45 -31.59 18.13
CA ALA A 37 -4.86 -32.92 17.72
C ALA A 37 -3.61 -33.82 17.65
N GLY A 38 -3.30 -34.48 18.77
CA GLY A 38 -2.07 -35.27 18.88
C GLY A 38 -0.82 -34.38 18.81
N LEU A 39 -0.10 -34.43 17.69
CA LEU A 39 1.07 -33.58 17.40
C LEU A 39 0.76 -32.40 16.48
N SER A 40 -0.48 -32.29 16.00
CA SER A 40 -0.90 -31.17 15.15
C SER A 40 -1.40 -30.02 16.01
N VAL A 41 -0.92 -28.81 15.72
CA VAL A 41 -1.30 -27.56 16.40
C VAL A 41 -1.77 -26.57 15.34
N SER A 42 -2.99 -26.04 15.51
CA SER A 42 -3.51 -24.98 14.63
C SER A 42 -4.04 -23.80 15.43
N PHE A 43 -3.75 -22.58 14.99
CA PHE A 43 -4.25 -21.35 15.60
C PHE A 43 -4.21 -20.17 14.63
N THR A 44 -4.88 -19.08 14.98
CA THR A 44 -4.94 -17.87 14.17
C THR A 44 -4.13 -16.73 14.78
N LEU A 45 -3.34 -16.05 13.93
CA LEU A 45 -2.68 -14.79 14.25
C LEU A 45 -3.47 -13.60 13.71
N ILE A 46 -3.78 -12.66 14.60
CA ILE A 46 -4.48 -11.42 14.35
C ILE A 46 -3.47 -10.31 14.07
N PHE A 47 -3.65 -9.61 12.95
CA PHE A 47 -2.90 -8.42 12.57
C PHE A 47 -3.84 -7.23 12.42
N ASP A 48 -3.33 -6.02 12.65
CA ASP A 48 -4.15 -4.80 12.50
C ASP A 48 -4.57 -4.57 11.04
N LYS A 49 -3.66 -4.83 10.09
CA LYS A 49 -3.86 -4.56 8.66
C LYS A 49 -3.31 -5.69 7.78
N PRO A 50 -3.90 -5.93 6.59
CA PRO A 50 -3.42 -6.94 5.65
C PRO A 50 -2.02 -6.64 5.09
N THR A 51 -1.58 -5.39 5.14
CA THR A 51 -0.26 -4.93 4.66
C THR A 51 0.77 -4.80 5.78
N ASP A 52 0.63 -5.56 6.86
CA ASP A 52 1.62 -5.58 7.93
C ASP A 52 2.97 -6.11 7.39
N PRO A 53 4.06 -5.31 7.47
CA PRO A 53 5.35 -5.68 6.89
C PRO A 53 6.00 -6.87 7.60
N PHE A 54 5.60 -7.19 8.83
CA PHE A 54 6.19 -8.24 9.65
C PHE A 54 5.35 -9.52 9.66
N MET A 55 4.23 -9.57 8.94
CA MET A 55 3.32 -10.72 8.94
C MET A 55 4.05 -12.04 8.66
N ARG A 56 4.84 -12.09 7.58
CA ARG A 56 5.61 -13.30 7.21
C ARG A 56 6.67 -13.67 8.25
N SER A 57 7.37 -12.68 8.82
CA SER A 57 8.40 -12.94 9.82
C SER A 57 7.82 -13.43 11.14
N VAL A 58 6.67 -12.88 11.56
CA VAL A 58 6.00 -13.28 12.81
C VAL A 58 5.43 -14.68 12.69
N VAL A 59 4.82 -15.04 11.55
CA VAL A 59 4.34 -16.42 11.30
C VAL A 59 5.49 -17.42 11.40
N LYS A 60 6.62 -17.15 10.73
CA LYS A 60 7.81 -18.02 10.81
C LYS A 60 8.38 -18.12 12.22
N ALA A 61 8.40 -17.00 12.95
CA ALA A 61 8.90 -16.98 14.33
C ALA A 61 7.99 -17.76 15.29
N ALA A 62 6.67 -17.70 15.09
CA ALA A 62 5.70 -18.48 15.84
C ALA A 62 5.82 -19.98 15.60
N GLU A 63 5.98 -20.40 14.34
CA GLU A 63 6.26 -21.79 13.97
C GLU A 63 7.56 -22.28 14.64
N ALA A 64 8.65 -21.52 14.52
CA ALA A 64 9.93 -21.86 15.13
C ALA A 64 9.87 -21.93 16.66
N ALA A 65 9.09 -21.05 17.30
CA ALA A 65 8.90 -21.06 18.75
C ALA A 65 8.17 -22.33 19.24
N ILE A 66 7.16 -22.79 18.50
CA ILE A 66 6.46 -24.05 18.83
C ILE A 66 7.42 -25.24 18.72
N HIS A 67 8.24 -25.29 17.67
CA HIS A 67 9.24 -26.35 17.52
C HIS A 67 10.32 -26.32 18.60
N ALA A 68 10.72 -25.13 19.05
CA ALA A 68 11.77 -24.97 20.05
C ALA A 68 11.29 -25.25 21.48
N TYR A 69 10.07 -24.81 21.83
CA TYR A 69 9.62 -24.76 23.23
C TYR A 69 8.45 -25.70 23.56
N ALA A 70 7.67 -26.14 22.56
CA ALA A 70 6.54 -27.04 22.80
C ALA A 70 6.83 -28.47 22.29
N CYS A 71 7.07 -28.64 20.99
CA CYS A 71 7.37 -29.94 20.39
C CYS A 71 8.06 -29.79 19.04
N LYS A 72 9.25 -30.38 18.90
CA LYS A 72 10.07 -30.31 17.69
C LYS A 72 9.42 -30.94 16.45
N ASP A 73 8.61 -31.98 16.66
CA ASP A 73 7.99 -32.76 15.59
C ASP A 73 6.51 -32.38 15.37
N ALA A 74 6.07 -31.23 15.90
CA ALA A 74 4.70 -30.77 15.73
C ALA A 74 4.43 -30.25 14.31
N GLU A 75 3.29 -30.64 13.75
CA GLU A 75 2.77 -30.04 12.53
C GLU A 75 2.00 -28.76 12.91
N VAL A 76 2.47 -27.61 12.43
CA VAL A 76 1.92 -26.30 12.82
C VAL A 76 1.18 -25.65 11.64
N GLU A 77 -0.13 -25.42 11.80
CA GLU A 77 -0.94 -24.67 10.84
C GLU A 77 -1.30 -23.30 11.42
N ILE A 78 -0.74 -22.23 10.85
CA ILE A 78 -0.99 -20.85 11.30
C ILE A 78 -1.86 -20.13 10.28
N LYS A 79 -3.07 -19.75 10.69
CA LYS A 79 -3.95 -18.88 9.89
C LYS A 79 -3.69 -17.42 10.24
N THR A 80 -4.00 -16.51 9.32
CA THR A 80 -3.91 -15.07 9.57
C THR A 80 -5.27 -14.42 9.39
N LYS A 81 -5.60 -13.51 10.32
CA LYS A 81 -6.82 -12.71 10.33
C LYS A 81 -6.44 -11.25 10.50
N THR A 82 -7.19 -10.35 9.87
CA THR A 82 -6.95 -8.90 9.98
C THR A 82 -8.15 -8.21 10.60
N LEU A 83 -7.91 -7.32 11.57
CA LEU A 83 -8.98 -6.55 12.24
C LEU A 83 -9.57 -5.47 11.34
N GLN A 84 -8.74 -4.86 10.49
CA GLN A 84 -9.23 -3.91 9.50
C GLN A 84 -9.88 -4.67 8.35
N ALA A 85 -11.18 -4.39 8.14
CA ALA A 85 -11.87 -4.84 6.94
C ALA A 85 -11.08 -4.40 5.70
N PRO A 86 -11.06 -5.20 4.61
CA PRO A 86 -10.54 -4.73 3.33
C PRO A 86 -11.14 -3.35 3.05
N ARG A 87 -10.32 -2.39 2.63
CA ARG A 87 -10.87 -1.11 2.19
C ARG A 87 -11.97 -1.42 1.18
N PRO A 88 -13.18 -0.82 1.30
CA PRO A 88 -14.21 -1.02 0.31
C PRO A 88 -13.60 -0.74 -1.06
N ASP A 89 -13.84 -1.64 -2.01
CA ASP A 89 -13.44 -1.42 -3.39
C ASP A 89 -14.06 -0.11 -3.81
N LEU A 90 -13.25 0.95 -3.86
CA LEU A 90 -13.65 2.19 -4.49
C LEU A 90 -14.02 1.80 -5.92
N PRO A 91 -15.17 2.24 -6.46
CA PRO A 91 -15.46 2.03 -7.87
C PRO A 91 -14.22 2.42 -8.66
N GLU A 92 -13.82 1.60 -9.63
CA GLU A 92 -12.58 1.75 -10.37
C GLU A 92 -12.56 3.15 -11.02
N LEU A 93 -12.03 4.14 -10.29
CA LEU A 93 -12.22 5.56 -10.59
C LEU A 93 -11.58 5.92 -11.94
N LEU A 94 -10.54 5.16 -12.31
CA LEU A 94 -9.79 5.28 -13.54
C LEU A 94 -9.39 3.87 -14.02
N PRO A 95 -10.29 3.14 -14.71
CA PRO A 95 -9.97 1.81 -15.22
C PRO A 95 -8.74 1.89 -16.15
N GLY A 96 -7.78 1.00 -15.95
CA GLY A 96 -6.50 0.98 -16.68
C GLY A 96 -5.38 1.81 -16.06
N VAL A 97 -5.61 2.51 -14.94
CA VAL A 97 -4.55 3.19 -14.17
C VAL A 97 -4.08 2.28 -13.04
N SER A 98 -2.84 1.78 -13.13
CA SER A 98 -2.29 0.85 -12.13
C SER A 98 -1.99 1.50 -10.77
N ASN A 99 -1.63 2.79 -10.76
CA ASN A 99 -1.24 3.51 -9.54
C ASN A 99 -1.69 4.98 -9.63
N ILE A 100 -2.23 5.51 -8.53
CA ILE A 100 -2.61 6.92 -8.39
C ILE A 100 -1.80 7.54 -7.25
N ILE A 101 -1.02 8.57 -7.56
CA ILE A 101 -0.20 9.30 -6.58
C ILE A 101 -0.74 10.71 -6.43
N ALA A 102 -1.31 11.00 -5.26
CA ALA A 102 -1.78 12.34 -4.93
C ALA A 102 -0.63 13.17 -4.34
N VAL A 103 -0.28 14.28 -5.00
CA VAL A 103 0.70 15.26 -4.49
C VAL A 103 -0.06 16.53 -4.10
N SER A 104 -0.13 16.82 -2.81
CA SER A 104 -0.90 17.94 -2.26
C SER A 104 -0.07 18.77 -1.30
N SER A 105 -0.42 20.05 -1.16
CA SER A 105 0.17 20.98 -0.20
C SER A 105 -0.88 21.93 0.33
N GLY A 106 -0.84 22.24 1.63
CA GLY A 106 -1.75 23.21 2.25
C GLY A 106 -1.35 24.68 2.07
N LYS A 107 -0.22 24.97 1.40
CA LYS A 107 0.33 26.32 1.22
C LYS A 107 0.99 26.46 -0.15
N GLY A 108 0.91 27.66 -0.74
CA GLY A 108 1.62 27.99 -1.98
C GLY A 108 3.15 28.05 -1.78
N GLY A 109 3.92 27.75 -2.82
CA GLY A 109 5.38 27.91 -2.81
C GLY A 109 6.19 26.82 -2.10
N VAL A 110 5.56 25.77 -1.56
CA VAL A 110 6.28 24.68 -0.85
C VAL A 110 6.91 23.63 -1.77
N GLY A 111 6.83 23.81 -3.10
CA GLY A 111 7.41 22.89 -4.08
C GLY A 111 6.51 21.73 -4.52
N LYS A 112 5.18 21.79 -4.30
CA LYS A 112 4.21 20.77 -4.76
C LYS A 112 4.40 20.40 -6.25
N SER A 113 4.36 21.40 -7.13
CA SER A 113 4.50 21.19 -8.57
C SER A 113 5.89 20.67 -8.93
N THR A 114 6.92 21.13 -8.23
CA THR A 114 8.29 20.63 -8.40
C THR A 114 8.39 19.15 -8.12
N VAL A 115 7.82 18.67 -7.02
CA VAL A 115 7.80 17.25 -6.67
C VAL A 115 6.97 16.47 -7.69
N ALA A 116 5.77 16.94 -8.02
CA ALA A 116 4.87 16.26 -8.95
C ALA A 116 5.49 16.07 -10.35
N VAL A 117 6.04 17.14 -10.92
CA VAL A 117 6.68 17.12 -12.24
C VAL A 117 7.90 16.20 -12.26
N ASN A 118 8.82 16.35 -11.30
CA ASN A 118 10.04 15.54 -11.28
C ASN A 118 9.74 14.06 -11.01
N LEU A 119 8.75 13.76 -10.17
CA LEU A 119 8.31 12.38 -9.95
C LEU A 119 7.73 11.78 -11.24
N ALA A 120 6.85 12.51 -11.94
CA ALA A 120 6.26 12.04 -13.19
C ALA A 120 7.33 11.75 -14.26
N VAL A 121 8.28 12.68 -14.45
CA VAL A 121 9.38 12.52 -15.40
C VAL A 121 10.31 11.36 -15.00
N ALA A 122 10.61 11.20 -13.71
CA ALA A 122 11.44 10.09 -13.24
C ALA A 122 10.78 8.72 -13.52
N LEU A 123 9.47 8.59 -13.27
CA LEU A 123 8.72 7.37 -13.55
C LEU A 123 8.65 7.09 -15.06
N ALA A 124 8.43 8.11 -15.88
CA ALA A 124 8.45 7.98 -17.34
C ALA A 124 9.82 7.51 -17.86
N ARG A 125 10.92 8.04 -17.30
CA ARG A 125 12.29 7.62 -17.62
C ARG A 125 12.60 6.18 -17.21
N LEU A 126 11.88 5.62 -16.24
CA LEU A 126 11.95 4.20 -15.89
C LEU A 126 11.10 3.31 -16.82
N GLY A 127 10.52 3.87 -17.88
CA GLY A 127 9.72 3.13 -18.88
C GLY A 127 8.25 2.96 -18.50
N MET A 128 7.76 3.66 -17.48
CA MET A 128 6.35 3.60 -17.08
C MET A 128 5.49 4.51 -17.96
N ARG A 129 4.22 4.13 -18.17
CA ARG A 129 3.21 5.02 -18.77
C ARG A 129 2.72 5.98 -17.69
N VAL A 130 2.95 7.28 -17.87
CA VAL A 130 2.67 8.29 -16.84
C VAL A 130 1.76 9.40 -17.39
N GLY A 131 0.73 9.71 -16.62
CA GLY A 131 -0.09 10.90 -16.78
C GLY A 131 0.13 11.85 -15.59
N LEU A 132 0.17 13.16 -15.86
CA LEU A 132 0.22 14.21 -14.85
C LEU A 132 -1.01 15.12 -14.99
N LEU A 133 -1.82 15.19 -13.95
CA LEU A 133 -2.98 16.06 -13.86
C LEU A 133 -2.73 17.18 -12.84
N ASP A 134 -2.82 18.42 -13.28
CA ASP A 134 -2.64 19.61 -12.45
C ASP A 134 -3.95 20.40 -12.33
N CYS A 135 -4.47 20.46 -11.11
CA CYS A 135 -5.71 21.16 -10.76
C CYS A 135 -5.45 22.44 -9.94
N ASP A 136 -4.24 22.99 -9.97
CA ASP A 136 -3.89 24.20 -9.22
C ASP A 136 -4.33 25.48 -9.96
N ILE A 137 -5.52 25.99 -9.63
CA ILE A 137 -6.10 27.18 -10.28
C ILE A 137 -5.32 28.46 -9.93
N PHE A 138 -4.73 28.55 -8.74
CA PHE A 138 -4.17 29.80 -8.21
C PHE A 138 -2.71 30.02 -8.60
N GLY A 139 -2.00 28.96 -8.97
CA GLY A 139 -0.60 29.06 -9.41
C GLY A 139 -0.19 27.88 -10.29
N PRO A 140 -0.85 27.68 -11.45
CA PRO A 140 -0.58 26.55 -12.33
C PRO A 140 0.81 26.69 -12.94
N SER A 141 1.79 26.07 -12.29
CA SER A 141 3.21 26.14 -12.64
C SER A 141 3.64 24.98 -13.52
N VAL A 142 2.79 23.95 -13.67
CA VAL A 142 3.14 22.73 -14.42
C VAL A 142 3.43 23.01 -15.90
N PRO A 143 2.63 23.80 -16.65
CA PRO A 143 2.96 24.12 -18.05
C PRO A 143 4.35 24.75 -18.19
N LYS A 144 4.66 25.72 -17.33
CA LYS A 144 5.98 26.37 -17.27
C LYS A 144 7.12 25.40 -16.97
N MET A 145 6.96 24.59 -15.92
CA MET A 145 7.98 23.61 -15.54
C MET A 145 8.21 22.54 -16.61
N MET A 146 7.17 22.22 -17.38
CA MET A 146 7.23 21.30 -18.51
C MET A 146 7.61 22.02 -19.81
N GLN A 147 7.94 23.32 -19.82
CA GLN A 147 8.22 24.10 -21.04
C GLN A 147 7.07 24.12 -22.08
N MET A 148 5.84 23.89 -21.62
CA MET A 148 4.60 23.84 -22.42
C MET A 148 3.81 25.16 -22.32
N GLU A 149 4.45 26.28 -22.00
CA GLU A 149 3.80 27.59 -22.01
C GLU A 149 3.32 27.91 -23.44
N GLY A 150 2.06 28.30 -23.59
CA GLY A 150 1.43 28.61 -24.88
C GLY A 150 0.87 27.41 -25.64
N GLU A 151 1.01 26.18 -25.13
CA GLU A 151 0.32 25.02 -25.68
C GLU A 151 -1.19 25.11 -25.42
N CYS A 152 -1.99 24.86 -26.44
CA CYS A 152 -3.46 24.85 -26.37
C CYS A 152 -3.96 23.44 -26.64
N PRO A 153 -4.27 22.64 -25.60
CA PRO A 153 -4.89 21.33 -25.76
C PRO A 153 -6.20 21.47 -26.54
N TYR A 154 -6.41 20.60 -27.52
CA TYR A 154 -7.66 20.53 -28.27
C TYR A 154 -8.52 19.39 -27.75
N SER A 155 -9.82 19.46 -28.04
CA SER A 155 -10.76 18.39 -27.75
C SER A 155 -10.99 17.51 -28.97
N GLU A 156 -11.11 16.21 -28.75
CA GLU A 156 -11.56 15.23 -29.74
C GLU A 156 -12.81 14.51 -29.24
N ASN A 157 -13.74 14.22 -30.15
CA ASN A 157 -14.91 13.41 -29.81
C ASN A 157 -14.54 11.93 -29.89
N ILE A 158 -14.56 11.25 -28.75
CA ILE A 158 -14.28 9.81 -28.62
C ILE A 158 -15.50 9.16 -27.98
N ASP A 159 -16.12 8.22 -28.71
CA ASP A 159 -17.33 7.50 -28.27
C ASP A 159 -18.48 8.43 -27.81
N GLY A 160 -18.68 9.54 -28.52
CA GLY A 160 -19.72 10.53 -28.22
C GLY A 160 -19.39 11.46 -27.04
N ARG A 161 -18.15 11.45 -26.53
CA ARG A 161 -17.67 12.36 -25.48
C ARG A 161 -16.54 13.22 -26.00
N ASP A 162 -16.62 14.54 -25.76
CA ASP A 162 -15.52 15.44 -26.04
C ASP A 162 -14.45 15.30 -24.95
N LEU A 163 -13.29 14.76 -25.31
CA LEU A 163 -12.16 14.54 -24.44
C LEU A 163 -11.01 15.47 -24.82
N ILE A 164 -10.34 16.03 -23.81
CA ILE A 164 -9.16 16.86 -24.02
C ILE A 164 -7.98 15.95 -24.34
N VAL A 165 -7.31 16.17 -25.47
CA VAL A 165 -6.08 15.47 -25.83
C VAL A 165 -4.94 16.03 -24.98
N PRO A 166 -4.29 15.24 -24.10
CA PRO A 166 -3.21 15.72 -23.26
C PRO A 166 -1.99 16.15 -24.08
N VAL A 167 -1.31 17.20 -23.65
CA VAL A 167 -0.03 17.61 -24.23
C VAL A 167 1.06 16.68 -23.70
N GLU A 168 1.94 16.19 -24.56
CA GLU A 168 2.99 15.25 -24.16
C GLU A 168 4.37 15.89 -24.18
N ARG A 169 5.15 15.70 -23.11
CA ARG A 169 6.59 16.03 -23.10
C ARG A 169 7.34 15.21 -22.07
N TYR A 170 8.62 14.96 -22.36
CA TYR A 170 9.50 14.14 -21.52
C TYR A 170 8.91 12.74 -21.22
N GLY A 171 8.08 12.20 -22.12
CA GLY A 171 7.39 10.92 -21.95
C GLY A 171 6.21 10.96 -20.97
N VAL A 172 5.73 12.14 -20.59
CA VAL A 172 4.60 12.34 -19.69
C VAL A 172 3.46 13.02 -20.44
N LYS A 173 2.26 12.45 -20.36
CA LYS A 173 1.02 13.09 -20.83
C LYS A 173 0.49 14.03 -19.76
N VAL A 174 0.32 15.30 -20.10
CA VAL A 174 0.02 16.37 -19.15
C VAL A 174 -1.34 17.00 -19.47
N LEU A 175 -2.17 17.10 -18.44
CA LEU A 175 -3.33 17.99 -18.41
C LEU A 175 -3.15 18.95 -17.24
N SER A 176 -3.24 20.25 -17.50
CA SER A 176 -3.15 21.29 -16.47
C SER A 176 -4.22 22.34 -16.70
N ILE A 177 -4.82 22.82 -15.62
CA ILE A 177 -5.69 24.00 -15.69
C ILE A 177 -4.96 25.23 -16.21
N GLY A 178 -3.63 25.28 -16.06
CA GLY A 178 -2.76 26.34 -16.58
C GLY A 178 -2.78 26.53 -18.09
N PHE A 179 -3.28 25.56 -18.85
CA PHE A 179 -3.51 25.71 -20.30
C PHE A 179 -4.75 26.55 -20.63
N PHE A 180 -5.65 26.78 -19.67
CA PHE A 180 -6.97 27.39 -19.91
C PHE A 180 -7.19 28.70 -19.14
N VAL A 181 -6.29 29.08 -18.24
CA VAL A 181 -6.49 30.22 -17.32
C VAL A 181 -5.46 31.33 -17.46
N ASN A 182 -4.48 31.20 -18.37
CA ASN A 182 -3.40 32.16 -18.58
C ASN A 182 -3.47 32.78 -19.98
#